data_AF-A0A7D8YMN6-F1
#
_entry.id   AF-A0A7D8YMN6-F1
#
_cell.length_a   1.000
_cell.length_b   1.000
_cell.length_c   1.000
_cell.angle_alpha   90.00
_cell.angle_beta   90.00
_cell.angle_gamma   90.00
#
_symmetry.space_group_name_H-M   'P 1'
#
loop_
_entity.id
_entity.type
_entity.pdbx_description
1 polymer ?
#
loop_
_entity_poly.entity_id
_entity_poly.type
_entity_poly.pdbx_seq_one_letter_code
_entity_poly.pdbx_strand_id
1 'polypeptide(L)'
;MTADGVTVEYAVHFARGRHGQRELQPGDPPPETDPDAGTVPRLARLMALAIRFDGLVRRGEVADFAEIAALGHVTRARVSQIVNLLNLAPDIQEAILFHEPVRGERDAVAERQVRAIAA
;
A
#
# COMPACT_ATOMS: atom_id res chain seq x y z
N MET A 1 -32.31 -15.08 42.18
CA MET A 1 -31.57 -13.95 41.56
C MET A 1 -31.42 -14.26 40.09
N THR A 2 -32.48 -14.01 39.32
CA THR A 2 -32.43 -14.01 37.85
C THR A 2 -31.69 -12.74 37.45
N ALA A 3 -30.59 -12.89 36.70
CA ALA A 3 -29.91 -11.74 36.12
C ALA A 3 -30.84 -11.13 35.08
N ASP A 4 -31.42 -9.98 35.39
CA ASP A 4 -32.15 -9.16 34.42
C ASP A 4 -31.14 -8.71 33.37
N GLY A 5 -31.23 -9.31 32.18
CA GLY A 5 -30.38 -8.95 31.05
C GLY A 5 -30.70 -7.54 30.59
N VAL A 6 -29.71 -6.66 30.64
CA VAL A 6 -29.84 -5.31 30.06
C VAL A 6 -29.75 -5.45 28.54
N THR A 7 -30.83 -5.10 27.85
CA THR A 7 -30.85 -4.98 26.38
C THR A 7 -30.63 -3.51 26.02
N VAL A 8 -29.67 -3.23 25.14
CA VAL A 8 -29.39 -1.88 24.65
C VAL A 8 -29.48 -1.88 23.13
N GLU A 9 -30.33 -1.02 22.58
CA GLU A 9 -30.40 -0.74 21.15
C GLU A 9 -29.49 0.44 20.83
N TYR A 10 -28.53 0.24 19.92
CA TYR A 10 -27.70 1.31 19.40
C TYR A 10 -27.27 1.00 17.96
N ALA A 11 -27.03 2.06 17.19
CA ALA A 11 -26.51 1.95 15.84
C ALA A 11 -25.08 1.38 15.87
N VAL A 12 -24.85 0.36 15.04
CA VAL A 12 -23.54 -0.24 14.81
C VAL A 12 -23.31 -0.40 13.32
N HIS A 13 -22.05 -0.34 12.90
CA HIS A 13 -21.65 -0.65 11.54
C HIS A 13 -20.48 -1.65 11.53
N PHE A 14 -20.31 -2.32 10.39
CA PHE A 14 -19.19 -3.25 10.18
C PHE A 14 -18.05 -2.53 9.46
N ALA A 15 -16.94 -2.33 10.15
CA ALA A 15 -15.69 -1.86 9.55
C ALA A 15 -14.84 -3.03 9.05
N ARG A 16 -13.94 -2.75 8.10
CA ARG A 16 -12.86 -3.68 7.70
C ARG A 16 -11.65 -3.41 8.60
N GLY A 17 -11.40 -4.30 9.54
CA GLY A 17 -10.22 -4.34 10.40
C GLY A 17 -8.97 -4.90 9.70
N ARG A 18 -7.95 -5.18 10.50
CA ARG A 18 -6.65 -5.68 10.00
C ARG A 18 -6.84 -6.98 9.21
N HIS A 19 -6.14 -7.11 8.08
CA HIS A 19 -6.24 -8.29 7.19
C HIS A 19 -7.66 -8.59 6.69
N GLY A 20 -8.55 -7.59 6.62
CA GLY A 20 -9.90 -7.75 6.09
C GLY A 20 -10.89 -8.40 7.06
N GLN A 21 -10.55 -8.50 8.35
CA GLN A 21 -11.50 -8.95 9.36
C GLN A 21 -12.68 -7.97 9.47
N ARG A 22 -13.90 -8.48 9.68
CA ARG A 22 -15.07 -7.63 9.92
C ARG A 22 -15.12 -7.28 11.40
N GLU A 23 -15.00 -6.01 11.73
CA GLU A 23 -15.06 -5.49 13.10
C GLU A 23 -16.37 -4.72 13.30
N LEU A 24 -17.07 -4.98 14.40
CA LEU A 24 -18.24 -4.21 14.81
C LEU A 24 -17.77 -2.91 15.48
N GLN A 25 -18.21 -1.76 14.95
CA GLN A 25 -17.92 -0.46 15.52
C GLN A 25 -19.21 0.25 15.92
N PRO A 26 -19.21 0.97 17.07
CA PRO A 26 -20.36 1.75 17.51
C PRO A 26 -20.53 3.00 16.64
N GLY A 27 -21.79 3.42 16.44
CA GLY A 27 -22.13 4.64 15.73
C GLY A 27 -22.35 4.45 14.23
N ASP A 28 -22.63 5.58 13.57
CA ASP A 28 -22.89 5.62 12.13
C ASP A 28 -21.63 5.29 11.32
N PRO A 29 -21.77 4.69 10.12
CA PRO A 29 -20.64 4.45 9.24
C PRO A 29 -19.94 5.78 8.89
N PRO A 30 -18.60 5.76 8.69
CA PRO A 30 -17.90 6.90 8.12
C PRO A 30 -18.56 7.34 6.81
N PRO A 31 -18.46 8.64 6.43
CA PRO A 31 -18.95 9.09 5.14
C PRO A 31 -18.36 8.20 4.04
N GLU A 32 -19.23 7.72 3.15
CA GLU A 32 -18.82 6.86 2.06
C GLU A 32 -17.72 7.55 1.25
N THR A 33 -16.56 6.93 1.17
CA THR A 33 -15.50 7.39 0.26
C THR A 33 -16.05 7.28 -1.15
N ASP A 34 -15.98 8.35 -1.93
CA ASP A 34 -16.40 8.35 -3.33
C ASP A 34 -15.74 7.15 -4.06
N PRO A 35 -16.52 6.12 -4.45
CA PRO A 35 -15.97 4.94 -5.10
C PRO A 35 -15.36 5.28 -6.47
N ASP A 36 -15.73 6.42 -7.06
CA ASP A 36 -15.19 6.89 -8.34
C ASP A 36 -13.83 7.57 -8.21
N ALA A 37 -13.43 8.00 -7.01
CA ALA A 37 -12.12 8.64 -6.77
C ALA A 37 -10.93 7.69 -6.99
N GLY A 38 -11.16 6.37 -6.86
CA GLY A 38 -10.14 5.35 -7.03
C GLY A 38 -9.02 5.41 -5.99
N THR A 39 -8.06 4.48 -6.09
CA THR A 39 -6.87 4.44 -5.23
C THR A 39 -5.59 4.47 -6.04
N VAL A 40 -4.52 5.03 -5.48
CA VAL A 40 -3.20 4.99 -6.14
C VAL A 40 -2.81 3.53 -6.38
N PRO A 41 -2.36 3.14 -7.59
CA PRO A 41 -1.94 1.78 -7.85
C PRO A 41 -0.79 1.34 -6.93
N ARG A 42 -0.75 0.06 -6.52
CA ARG A 42 0.38 -0.44 -5.69
C ARG A 42 1.71 -0.28 -6.40
N LEU A 43 1.75 -0.50 -7.70
CA LEU A 43 2.96 -0.36 -8.50
C LEU A 43 3.50 1.08 -8.47
N ALA A 44 2.62 2.08 -8.58
CA ALA A 44 2.97 3.50 -8.46
C ALA A 44 3.61 3.81 -7.09
N ARG A 45 3.02 3.28 -6.00
CA ARG A 45 3.61 3.41 -4.65
C ARG A 45 4.99 2.78 -4.54
N LEU A 46 5.21 1.62 -5.17
CA LEU A 46 6.51 0.95 -5.17
C LEU A 46 7.56 1.72 -5.99
N MET A 47 7.17 2.30 -7.13
CA MET A 47 8.04 3.18 -7.91
C MET A 47 8.46 4.42 -7.11
N ALA A 48 7.50 5.10 -6.48
CA ALA A 48 7.79 6.24 -5.61
C ALA A 48 8.71 5.85 -4.44
N LEU A 49 8.52 4.65 -3.87
CA LEU A 49 9.39 4.13 -2.82
C LEU A 49 10.80 3.84 -3.33
N ALA A 50 10.95 3.32 -4.55
CA ALA A 50 12.25 3.09 -5.19
C ALA A 50 13.02 4.41 -5.34
N ILE A 51 12.38 5.46 -5.86
CA ILE A 51 12.95 6.80 -6.00
C ILE A 51 13.36 7.35 -4.63
N ARG A 52 12.51 7.18 -3.61
CA ARG A 52 12.83 7.60 -2.24
C ARG A 52 14.06 6.88 -1.69
N PHE A 53 14.14 5.56 -1.86
CA PHE A 53 15.28 4.76 -1.38
C PHE A 53 16.60 5.16 -2.03
N ASP A 54 16.62 5.30 -3.36
CA ASP A 54 17.79 5.81 -4.08
C ASP A 54 18.18 7.21 -3.59
N GLY A 55 17.20 8.10 -3.40
CA GLY A 55 17.43 9.43 -2.84
C GLY A 55 18.04 9.43 -1.44
N LEU A 56 17.59 8.55 -0.54
CA LEU A 56 18.14 8.43 0.82
C LEU A 56 19.61 7.98 0.79
N VAL A 57 19.94 7.00 -0.04
CA VAL A 57 21.33 6.53 -0.21
C VAL A 57 22.20 7.62 -0.82
N ARG A 58 21.74 8.29 -1.88
CA ARG A 58 22.49 9.37 -2.55
C ARG A 58 22.79 10.55 -1.65
N ARG A 59 21.88 10.88 -0.73
CA ARG A 59 22.07 11.97 0.25
C ARG A 59 22.87 11.52 1.47
N GLY A 60 23.22 10.24 1.59
CA GLY A 60 23.94 9.69 2.74
C GLY A 60 23.12 9.65 4.03
N GLU A 61 21.79 9.74 3.94
CA GLU A 61 20.90 9.58 5.10
C GLU A 61 20.86 8.12 5.59
N VAL A 62 21.16 7.19 4.68
CA VAL A 62 21.41 5.77 4.94
C VAL A 62 22.61 5.34 4.11
N ALA A 63 23.42 4.42 4.62
CA ALA A 63 24.65 3.95 4.02
C ALA A 63 24.40 3.16 2.73
N ASP A 64 23.40 2.28 2.71
CA ASP A 64 23.07 1.43 1.57
C ASP A 64 21.64 0.86 1.62
N PHE A 65 21.27 0.08 0.60
CA PHE A 65 19.98 -0.60 0.53
C PHE A 65 19.82 -1.73 1.57
N ALA A 66 20.90 -2.27 2.12
CA ALA A 66 20.82 -3.28 3.17
C ALA A 66 20.41 -2.65 4.51
N GLU A 67 20.85 -1.42 4.80
CA GLU A 67 20.39 -0.64 5.94
C GLU A 67 18.89 -0.32 5.81
N ILE A 68 18.42 0.08 4.62
CA ILE A 68 16.98 0.26 4.36
C ILE A 68 16.18 -1.03 4.66
N ALA A 69 16.71 -2.19 4.26
CA ALA A 69 16.07 -3.47 4.54
C ALA A 69 15.95 -3.74 6.05
N ALA A 70 17.02 -3.47 6.80
CA ALA A 70 17.05 -3.64 8.24
C ALA A 70 16.07 -2.69 8.96
N LEU A 71 16.09 -1.40 8.62
CA LEU A 71 15.20 -0.38 9.19
C LEU A 71 13.73 -0.62 8.82
N GLY A 72 13.47 -1.08 7.60
CA GLY A 72 12.12 -1.39 7.12
C GLY A 72 11.57 -2.75 7.56
N HIS A 73 12.36 -3.54 8.30
CA HIS A 73 12.02 -4.93 8.68
C HIS A 73 11.59 -5.81 7.49
N VAL A 74 12.25 -5.64 6.36
CA VAL A 74 12.02 -6.41 5.13
C VAL A 74 13.29 -7.11 4.68
N THR A 75 13.15 -8.14 3.85
CA THR A 75 14.33 -8.82 3.31
C THR A 75 15.09 -7.92 2.33
N ARG A 76 16.41 -8.11 2.22
CA ARG A 76 17.24 -7.43 1.20
C ARG A 76 16.72 -7.70 -0.22
N ALA A 77 16.25 -8.92 -0.48
CA ALA A 77 15.64 -9.29 -1.74
C ALA A 77 14.39 -8.46 -2.06
N ARG A 78 13.58 -8.10 -1.05
CA ARG A 78 12.41 -7.23 -1.28
C ARG A 78 12.82 -5.81 -1.62
N VAL A 79 13.85 -5.26 -0.97
CA VAL A 79 14.39 -3.94 -1.31
C VAL A 79 14.95 -3.95 -2.73
N SER A 80 15.75 -4.96 -3.08
CA SER A 80 16.28 -5.13 -4.45
C SER A 80 15.17 -5.15 -5.50
N GLN A 81 14.10 -5.91 -5.29
CA GLN A 81 12.94 -5.93 -6.21
C GLN A 81 12.32 -4.55 -6.41
N ILE A 82 12.27 -3.74 -5.36
CA ILE A 82 11.72 -2.38 -5.42
C ILE A 82 12.65 -1.46 -6.18
N VAL A 83 13.94 -1.42 -5.83
CA VAL A 83 14.90 -0.50 -6.46
C VAL A 83 15.21 -0.88 -7.90
N ASN A 84 15.07 -2.15 -8.30
CA ASN A 84 15.20 -2.56 -9.70
C ASN A 84 14.16 -1.87 -10.61
N LEU A 85 13.04 -1.37 -10.07
CA LEU A 85 12.10 -0.57 -10.86
C LEU A 85 12.75 0.68 -11.49
N LEU A 86 13.85 1.18 -10.91
CA LEU A 86 14.61 2.31 -11.45
C LEU A 86 15.43 1.96 -12.71
N ASN A 87 15.56 0.67 -13.05
CA ASN A 87 16.20 0.23 -14.30
C ASN A 87 15.25 0.33 -15.51
N LEU A 88 13.96 0.56 -15.27
CA LEU A 88 13.00 0.79 -16.35
C LEU A 88 13.32 2.09 -17.09
N ALA A 89 12.97 2.16 -18.37
CA ALA A 89 13.12 3.39 -19.14
C ALA A 89 12.31 4.55 -18.48
N PRO A 90 12.80 5.80 -18.54
CA PRO A 90 12.18 6.92 -17.82
C PRO A 90 10.69 7.14 -18.15
N ASP A 91 10.30 6.94 -19.41
CA ASP A 91 8.91 7.00 -19.88
C ASP A 91 8.02 5.93 -19.25
N ILE A 92 8.55 4.72 -19.03
CA ILE A 92 7.85 3.65 -18.30
C ILE A 92 7.71 4.02 -16.82
N GLN A 93 8.73 4.61 -16.21
CA GLN A 93 8.66 5.07 -14.81
C GLN A 93 7.58 6.15 -14.63
N GLU A 94 7.52 7.10 -15.57
CA GLU A 94 6.50 8.14 -15.62
C GLU A 94 5.09 7.55 -15.79
N ALA A 95 4.91 6.64 -16.73
CA ALA A 95 3.65 5.95 -16.96
C ALA A 95 3.17 5.17 -15.73
N ILE A 96 4.08 4.60 -14.94
CA ILE A 96 3.75 3.93 -13.67
C ILE A 96 3.30 4.94 -12.60
N LEU A 97 3.99 6.08 -12.47
CA LEU A 97 3.71 7.08 -11.44
C LEU A 97 2.40 7.81 -11.67
N PHE A 98 2.08 8.11 -12.93
CA PHE A 98 0.90 8.89 -13.32
C PHE A 98 -0.21 8.03 -13.94
N HIS A 99 -0.17 6.72 -13.70
CA HIS A 99 -1.25 5.82 -14.11
C HIS A 99 -2.58 6.21 -13.44
N GLU A 100 -3.68 6.01 -14.15
CA GLU A 100 -5.03 6.23 -13.65
C GLU A 100 -5.24 5.49 -12.31
N PRO A 101 -5.91 6.13 -11.31
CA PRO A 101 -6.31 5.49 -10.08
C PRO A 101 -7.12 4.20 -10.31
N VAL A 102 -6.88 3.20 -9.47
CA VAL A 102 -7.61 1.93 -9.52
C VAL A 102 -8.98 2.09 -8.89
N ARG A 103 -10.02 1.86 -9.69
CA ARG A 103 -11.42 1.81 -9.27
C ARG A 103 -11.78 0.35 -9.01
N GLY A 104 -12.17 0.00 -7.78
CA GLY A 104 -12.47 -1.38 -7.37
C GLY A 104 -11.32 -2.11 -6.66
N GLU A 105 -11.41 -3.44 -6.54
CA GLU A 105 -10.63 -4.19 -5.54
C GLU A 105 -9.19 -4.57 -5.95
N ARG A 106 -8.81 -4.53 -7.24
CA ARG A 106 -7.50 -5.04 -7.69
C ARG A 106 -6.82 -4.16 -8.73
N ASP A 107 -5.50 -3.99 -8.54
CA ASP A 107 -4.62 -3.37 -9.53
C ASP A 107 -4.60 -4.19 -10.83
N ALA A 108 -4.68 -3.49 -11.97
CA ALA A 108 -4.57 -4.12 -13.29
C ALA A 108 -3.17 -4.70 -13.56
N VAL A 109 -2.13 -4.12 -12.97
CA VAL A 109 -0.72 -4.53 -13.15
C VAL A 109 -0.06 -4.77 -11.80
N ALA A 110 0.41 -6.00 -11.58
CA ALA A 110 1.16 -6.38 -10.40
C ALA A 110 2.68 -6.20 -10.61
N GLU A 111 3.41 -5.80 -9.56
CA GLU A 111 4.88 -5.67 -9.61
C GLU A 111 5.58 -6.93 -10.13
N ARG A 112 5.08 -8.12 -9.78
CA ARG A 112 5.66 -9.39 -10.26
C ARG A 112 5.70 -9.49 -11.79
N GLN A 113 4.73 -8.89 -12.49
CA GLN A 113 4.68 -8.89 -13.96
C GLN A 113 5.73 -7.94 -14.55
N VAL A 114 6.00 -6.82 -13.87
CA VAL A 114 6.98 -5.81 -14.29
C VAL A 114 8.40 -6.25 -13.95
N ARG A 115 8.59 -7.07 -12.93
CA ARG A 115 9.92 -7.51 -12.48
C ARG A 115 10.80 -8.08 -13.59
N ALA A 116 10.22 -8.83 -14.53
CA ALA A 116 10.98 -9.47 -15.61
C ALA A 116 11.62 -8.48 -16.59
N ILE A 117 11.08 -7.26 -16.71
CA ILE A 117 11.61 -6.22 -17.59
C ILE A 117 12.44 -5.16 -16.84
N ALA A 118 12.44 -5.21 -15.51
CA ALA A 118 13.21 -4.33 -14.64
C ALA A 118 14.55 -4.95 -14.17
N ALA A 119 14.81 -6.20 -14.57
CA ALA A 119 15.93 -7.02 -14.12
C ALA A 119 17.20 -6.84 -14.95
#